data_AF-A0A1C6E2J4-F1
#
_entry.id   AF-A0A1C6E2J4-F1
#
_cell.length_a   1.000
_cell.length_b   1.000
_cell.length_c   1.000
_cell.angle_alpha   90.00
_cell.angle_beta   90.00
_cell.angle_gamma   90.00
#
_symmetry.space_group_name_H-M   'P 1'
#
loop_
_entity.id
_entity.type
_entity.pdbx_description
1 polymer ?
#
loop_
_entity_poly.entity_id
_entity_poly.type
_entity_poly.pdbx_seq_one_letter_code
_entity_poly.pdbx_strand_id
1 'polypeptide(L)'
;MGSLITYSAIAAKLAAMRGHFLTDDEFSVLAGMENVPAAVEYLKSSPAYRDVFSGVENEELHRSKIEELLWHSLYGDFSRLFRFANGTQRKFLDLYFLHFEIDVMKRCLRDAVSGKRSALNFKSFEPFFRKHSHLDFTALTDSKDLDEYLDSIQNTPYYGPLKDLKDQGITSLSEFESALDILYFIRFWKSLKDQLSKDDREAIADCAGEKIDLLNIEWLARAKRHYKLSADAIMELLIPVWHRLKKSQARELAEAPSIEEFDRILKGTRYGNRIFRASGEQQENPELHSLFRALLDAVYSKSGRNDPYSAAALNSYFYFKEEEIRKIITTVEGIRYSLGSSEILTCLAES
;
A
#
# COMPACT_ATOMS: atom_id res chain seq x y z
N MET A 1 -25.48 8.73 18.02
CA MET A 1 -24.98 8.20 19.33
C MET A 1 -24.40 6.80 19.25
N GLY A 2 -24.95 5.87 18.45
CA GLY A 2 -24.43 4.49 18.35
C GLY A 2 -22.96 4.38 17.92
N SER A 3 -22.52 5.19 16.94
CA SER A 3 -21.12 5.17 16.46
C SER A 3 -20.11 5.59 17.53
N LEU A 4 -20.43 6.60 18.34
CA LEU A 4 -19.57 7.09 19.43
C LEU A 4 -19.31 6.00 20.48
N ILE A 5 -20.36 5.29 20.90
CA ILE A 5 -20.24 4.18 21.85
C ILE A 5 -19.47 3.03 21.21
N THR A 6 -19.74 2.74 19.94
CA THR A 6 -19.11 1.64 19.21
C THR A 6 -17.60 1.85 19.10
N TYR A 7 -17.15 3.06 18.69
CA TYR A 7 -15.76 3.32 18.30
C TYR A 7 -14.91 4.09 19.33
N SER A 8 -15.48 4.65 20.41
CA SER A 8 -14.70 5.45 21.38
C SER A 8 -13.47 4.70 21.96
N ALA A 9 -13.66 3.46 22.41
CA ALA A 9 -12.58 2.67 23.00
C ALA A 9 -11.48 2.34 21.98
N ILE A 10 -11.83 2.00 20.73
CA ILE A 10 -10.83 1.70 19.70
C ILE A 10 -10.15 2.98 19.23
N ALA A 11 -10.85 4.11 19.16
CA ALA A 11 -10.28 5.41 18.83
C ALA A 11 -9.22 5.82 19.87
N ALA A 12 -9.49 5.65 21.16
CA ALA A 12 -8.51 5.90 22.22
C ALA A 12 -7.27 4.98 22.10
N LYS A 13 -7.48 3.70 21.79
CA LYS A 13 -6.39 2.75 21.53
C LYS A 13 -5.56 3.15 20.31
N LEU A 14 -6.21 3.57 19.22
CA LEU A 14 -5.54 4.07 18.03
C LEU A 14 -4.72 5.32 18.32
N ALA A 15 -5.24 6.26 19.10
CA ALA A 15 -4.50 7.46 19.51
C ALA A 15 -3.23 7.10 20.31
N ALA A 16 -3.32 6.15 21.25
CA ALA A 16 -2.16 5.66 21.99
C ALA A 16 -1.13 4.98 21.07
N MET A 17 -1.59 4.14 20.13
CA MET A 17 -0.70 3.47 19.16
C MET A 17 -0.05 4.44 18.17
N ARG A 18 -0.77 5.49 17.72
CA ARG A 18 -0.21 6.58 16.90
C ARG A 18 0.86 7.37 17.63
N GLY A 19 0.75 7.50 18.95
CA GLY A 19 1.76 8.17 19.77
C GLY A 19 3.14 7.49 19.78
N HIS A 20 3.25 6.28 19.22
CA HIS A 20 4.53 5.59 19.05
C HIS A 20 5.15 5.77 17.66
N PHE A 21 4.48 6.47 16.75
CA PHE A 21 5.05 6.73 15.42
C PHE A 21 6.27 7.64 15.53
N LEU A 22 7.24 7.42 14.65
CA LEU A 22 8.41 8.27 14.49
C LEU A 22 7.97 9.65 14.02
N THR A 23 8.48 10.65 14.73
CA THR A 23 8.35 12.07 14.40
C THR A 23 9.35 12.48 13.31
N ASP A 24 9.14 13.65 12.70
CA ASP A 24 10.05 14.19 11.69
C ASP A 24 11.47 14.41 12.26
N ASP A 25 11.59 14.75 13.55
CA ASP A 25 12.87 14.86 14.26
C ASP A 25 13.54 13.47 14.40
N GLU A 26 12.78 12.44 14.74
CA GLU A 26 13.30 11.06 14.82
C GLU A 26 13.70 10.53 13.44
N PHE A 27 12.99 10.89 12.38
CA PHE A 27 13.41 10.61 11.00
C PHE A 27 14.70 11.34 10.63
N SER A 28 14.88 12.59 11.08
CA SER A 28 16.11 13.36 10.87
C SER A 28 17.30 12.72 11.59
N VAL A 29 17.09 12.24 12.82
CA VAL A 29 18.09 11.46 13.57
C VAL A 29 18.41 10.16 12.85
N LEU A 30 17.40 9.41 12.41
CA LEU A 30 17.59 8.15 11.67
C LEU A 30 18.37 8.36 10.37
N ALA A 31 18.06 9.40 9.60
CA ALA A 31 18.76 9.76 8.36
C ALA A 31 20.22 10.19 8.58
N GLY A 32 20.58 10.59 9.80
CA GLY A 32 21.96 10.93 10.19
C GLY A 32 22.81 9.74 10.64
N MET A 33 22.26 8.52 10.66
CA MET A 33 22.99 7.32 11.12
C MET A 33 24.09 6.92 10.13
N GLU A 34 25.23 6.48 10.68
CA GLU A 34 26.44 6.19 9.88
C GLU A 34 26.30 4.96 8.98
N ASN A 35 25.47 3.97 9.38
CA ASN A 35 25.30 2.72 8.67
C ASN A 35 24.00 2.01 9.06
N VAL A 36 23.62 0.98 8.29
CA VAL A 36 22.39 0.22 8.50
C VAL A 36 22.31 -0.44 9.89
N PRO A 37 23.36 -1.07 10.44
CA PRO A 37 23.34 -1.58 11.81
C PRO A 37 23.00 -0.51 12.86
N ALA A 38 23.58 0.69 12.78
CA ALA A 38 23.26 1.80 13.68
C ALA A 38 21.78 2.23 13.57
N ALA A 39 21.25 2.29 12.34
CA ALA A 39 19.83 2.57 12.11
C ALA A 39 18.92 1.50 12.72
N VAL A 40 19.29 0.21 12.64
CA VAL A 40 18.51 -0.87 13.25
C VAL A 40 18.57 -0.83 14.78
N GLU A 41 19.74 -0.55 15.38
CA GLU A 41 19.83 -0.34 16.83
C GLU A 41 18.96 0.83 17.30
N TYR A 42 18.88 1.90 16.52
CA TYR A 42 17.94 2.98 16.79
C TYR A 42 16.48 2.49 16.76
N LEU A 43 16.08 1.73 15.73
CA LEU A 43 14.73 1.16 15.63
C LEU A 43 14.41 0.17 16.75
N LYS A 44 15.38 -0.60 17.25
CA LYS A 44 15.22 -1.48 18.43
C LYS A 44 14.86 -0.69 19.69
N SER A 45 15.32 0.56 19.80
CA SER A 45 14.99 1.42 20.93
C SER A 45 13.57 2.00 20.84
N SER A 46 13.00 2.13 19.64
CA SER A 46 11.68 2.71 19.39
C SER A 46 10.53 1.82 19.91
N PRO A 47 9.54 2.37 20.64
CA PRO A 47 8.38 1.61 21.11
C PRO A 47 7.56 0.93 20.00
N ALA A 48 7.55 1.50 18.79
CA ALA A 48 6.82 0.94 17.66
C ALA A 48 7.49 -0.31 17.05
N TYR A 49 8.81 -0.42 17.16
CA TYR A 49 9.61 -1.39 16.40
C TYR A 49 10.45 -2.35 17.26
N ARG A 50 10.62 -2.04 18.55
CA ARG A 50 11.38 -2.88 19.50
C ARG A 50 11.03 -4.36 19.44
N ASP A 51 9.74 -4.68 19.46
CA ASP A 51 9.28 -6.07 19.51
C ASP A 51 9.67 -6.85 18.25
N VAL A 52 9.54 -6.24 17.07
CA VAL A 52 9.82 -6.93 15.80
C VAL A 52 11.31 -7.07 15.51
N PHE A 53 12.15 -6.19 16.04
CA PHE A 53 13.61 -6.32 15.95
C PHE A 53 14.23 -7.06 17.15
N SER A 54 13.42 -7.51 18.12
CA SER A 54 13.92 -8.24 19.29
C SER A 54 14.53 -9.58 18.89
N GLY A 55 15.74 -9.87 19.39
CA GLY A 55 16.43 -11.14 19.15
C GLY A 55 17.06 -11.28 17.76
N VAL A 56 17.13 -10.22 16.95
CA VAL A 56 17.81 -10.23 15.65
C VAL A 56 19.23 -9.68 15.78
N GLU A 57 20.22 -10.50 15.44
CA GLU A 57 21.64 -10.11 15.42
C GLU A 57 21.96 -9.28 14.16
N ASN A 58 22.85 -8.29 14.31
CA ASN A 58 23.10 -7.29 13.25
C ASN A 58 23.73 -7.88 11.99
N GLU A 59 24.45 -9.00 12.11
CA GLU A 59 25.10 -9.69 11.01
C GLU A 59 24.12 -10.42 10.07
N GLU A 60 22.87 -10.63 10.50
CA GLU A 60 21.82 -11.31 9.71
C GLU A 60 20.89 -10.35 8.94
N LEU A 61 21.07 -9.05 9.09
CA LEU A 61 20.12 -8.04 8.63
C LEU A 61 20.41 -7.54 7.21
N HIS A 62 20.09 -8.37 6.22
CA HIS A 62 19.94 -7.91 4.84
C HIS A 62 18.69 -7.02 4.66
N ARG A 63 18.68 -6.13 3.66
CA ARG A 63 17.55 -5.23 3.31
C ARG A 63 16.20 -5.93 3.36
N SER A 64 16.06 -7.06 2.68
CA SER A 64 14.81 -7.81 2.60
C SER A 64 14.31 -8.27 3.97
N LYS A 65 15.22 -8.57 4.91
CA LYS A 65 14.86 -8.96 6.27
C LYS A 65 14.37 -7.77 7.09
N ILE A 66 15.04 -6.62 6.98
CA ILE A 66 14.60 -5.38 7.65
C ILE A 66 13.20 -5.00 7.17
N GLU A 67 12.99 -4.99 5.86
CA GLU A 67 11.69 -4.71 5.25
C GLU A 67 10.61 -5.71 5.75
N GLU A 68 10.92 -7.01 5.79
CA GLU A 68 10.02 -8.02 6.36
C GLU A 68 9.62 -7.70 7.82
N LEU A 69 10.59 -7.38 8.68
CA LEU A 69 10.33 -7.06 10.09
C LEU A 69 9.47 -5.79 10.25
N LEU A 70 9.72 -4.77 9.43
CA LEU A 70 8.89 -3.57 9.41
C LEU A 70 7.45 -3.89 9.00
N TRP A 71 7.23 -4.68 7.95
CA TRP A 71 5.89 -5.14 7.57
C TRP A 71 5.24 -6.04 8.64
N HIS A 72 6.02 -6.85 9.36
CA HIS A 72 5.53 -7.60 10.52
C HIS A 72 5.03 -6.69 11.65
N SER A 73 5.56 -5.47 11.78
CA SER A 73 5.05 -4.51 12.77
C SER A 73 3.61 -4.08 12.45
N LEU A 74 3.30 -3.85 11.17
CA LEU A 74 1.93 -3.54 10.71
C LEU A 74 0.98 -4.70 11.02
N TYR A 75 1.40 -5.94 10.79
CA TYR A 75 0.62 -7.11 11.18
C TYR A 75 0.42 -7.21 12.70
N GLY A 76 1.46 -6.92 13.49
CA GLY A 76 1.37 -6.87 14.94
C GLY A 76 0.31 -5.87 15.41
N ASP A 77 0.29 -4.67 14.81
CA ASP A 77 -0.71 -3.65 15.07
C ASP A 77 -2.12 -4.11 14.68
N PHE A 78 -2.27 -4.65 13.48
CA PHE A 78 -3.53 -5.21 13.00
C PHE A 78 -4.07 -6.29 13.96
N SER A 79 -3.22 -7.24 14.38
CA SER A 79 -3.58 -8.31 15.30
C SER A 79 -3.99 -7.80 16.69
N ARG A 80 -3.33 -6.75 17.19
CA ARG A 80 -3.68 -6.08 18.46
C ARG A 80 -5.02 -5.35 18.36
N LEU A 81 -5.32 -4.76 17.20
CA LEU A 81 -6.58 -4.06 16.94
C LEU A 81 -7.72 -5.05 16.71
N PHE A 82 -7.52 -6.12 15.95
CA PHE A 82 -8.53 -7.14 15.66
C PHE A 82 -9.04 -7.83 16.92
N ARG A 83 -8.13 -8.22 17.83
CA ARG A 83 -8.50 -8.81 19.13
C ARG A 83 -9.29 -7.85 20.01
N PHE A 84 -8.97 -6.56 19.94
CA PHE A 84 -9.63 -5.52 20.72
C PHE A 84 -10.98 -5.09 20.12
N ALA A 85 -11.13 -5.20 18.81
CA ALA A 85 -12.29 -4.75 18.06
C ALA A 85 -13.56 -5.55 18.39
N ASN A 86 -14.70 -4.85 18.41
CA ASN A 86 -16.03 -5.46 18.43
C ASN A 86 -16.47 -5.94 17.04
N GLY A 87 -17.63 -6.60 16.95
CA GLY A 87 -18.13 -7.19 15.71
C GLY A 87 -18.29 -6.20 14.55
N THR A 88 -18.72 -4.96 14.81
CA THR A 88 -18.86 -3.92 13.77
C THR A 88 -17.50 -3.50 13.22
N GLN A 89 -16.55 -3.22 14.12
CA GLN A 89 -15.18 -2.83 13.75
C GLN A 89 -14.43 -3.93 13.01
N ARG A 90 -14.65 -5.19 13.40
CA ARG A 90 -14.04 -6.34 12.73
C ARG A 90 -14.42 -6.44 11.27
N LYS A 91 -15.62 -5.99 10.86
CA LYS A 91 -15.98 -5.98 9.43
C LYS A 91 -15.04 -5.11 8.59
N PHE A 92 -14.62 -3.95 9.09
CA PHE A 92 -13.60 -3.16 8.40
C PHE A 92 -12.23 -3.84 8.43
N LEU A 93 -11.86 -4.48 9.54
CA LEU A 93 -10.58 -5.18 9.63
C LEU A 93 -10.53 -6.42 8.72
N ASP A 94 -11.64 -7.14 8.58
CA ASP A 94 -11.80 -8.24 7.62
C ASP A 94 -11.69 -7.73 6.18
N LEU A 95 -12.23 -6.53 5.90
CA LEU A 95 -12.02 -5.87 4.60
C LEU A 95 -10.54 -5.53 4.36
N TYR A 96 -9.91 -4.89 5.35
CA TYR A 96 -8.49 -4.49 5.28
C TYR A 96 -7.57 -5.72 5.17
N PHE A 97 -7.98 -6.87 5.69
CA PHE A 97 -7.22 -8.11 5.61
C PHE A 97 -6.92 -8.56 4.16
N LEU A 98 -7.73 -8.13 3.17
CA LEU A 98 -7.43 -8.33 1.75
C LEU A 98 -6.06 -7.77 1.34
N HIS A 99 -5.57 -6.72 2.01
CA HIS A 99 -4.24 -6.17 1.78
C HIS A 99 -3.15 -7.19 2.11
N PHE A 100 -3.24 -7.84 3.28
CA PHE A 100 -2.30 -8.89 3.67
C PHE A 100 -2.45 -10.15 2.80
N GLU A 101 -3.67 -10.49 2.38
CA GLU A 101 -3.91 -11.61 1.45
C GLU A 101 -3.09 -11.44 0.17
N ILE A 102 -3.16 -10.26 -0.43
CA ILE A 102 -2.46 -9.91 -1.67
C ILE A 102 -0.95 -9.79 -1.47
N ASP A 103 -0.50 -9.26 -0.35
CA ASP A 103 0.93 -9.18 -0.04
C ASP A 103 1.56 -10.57 0.12
N VAL A 104 0.87 -11.51 0.77
CA VAL A 104 1.31 -12.92 0.84
C VAL A 104 1.34 -13.53 -0.55
N MET A 105 0.31 -13.30 -1.37
CA MET A 105 0.28 -13.80 -2.75
C MET A 105 1.44 -13.27 -3.59
N LYS A 106 1.73 -11.97 -3.55
CA LYS A 106 2.86 -11.36 -4.29
C LYS A 106 4.20 -11.89 -3.79
N ARG A 107 4.36 -12.04 -2.47
CA ARG A 107 5.58 -12.63 -1.88
C ARG A 107 5.82 -14.06 -2.36
N CYS A 108 4.81 -14.92 -2.24
CA CYS A 108 4.92 -16.32 -2.68
C CYS A 108 5.17 -16.42 -4.19
N LEU A 109 4.56 -15.53 -4.99
CA LEU A 109 4.81 -15.43 -6.43
C LEU A 109 6.27 -15.10 -6.74
N ARG A 110 6.86 -14.10 -6.06
CA ARG A 110 8.29 -13.75 -6.23
C ARG A 110 9.20 -14.91 -5.87
N ASP A 111 8.90 -15.61 -4.79
CA ASP A 111 9.68 -16.76 -4.32
C ASP A 111 9.62 -17.90 -5.36
N ALA A 112 8.42 -18.26 -5.81
CA ALA A 112 8.20 -19.28 -6.84
C ALA A 112 8.91 -18.94 -8.16
N VAL A 113 8.77 -17.71 -8.67
CA VAL A 113 9.41 -17.29 -9.93
C VAL A 113 10.94 -17.21 -9.80
N SER A 114 11.46 -16.87 -8.62
CA SER A 114 12.91 -16.79 -8.38
C SER A 114 13.58 -18.14 -8.06
N GLY A 115 12.79 -19.21 -7.92
CA GLY A 115 13.27 -20.54 -7.52
C GLY A 115 13.85 -20.59 -6.10
N LYS A 116 13.62 -19.55 -5.29
CA LYS A 116 14.03 -19.49 -3.88
C LYS A 116 12.86 -19.98 -3.04
N ARG A 117 13.08 -21.02 -2.24
CA ARG A 117 12.13 -21.36 -1.17
C ARG A 117 11.98 -20.16 -0.25
N SER A 118 10.73 -19.82 0.07
CA SER A 118 10.43 -18.72 0.96
C SER A 118 11.14 -18.90 2.30
N ALA A 119 12.05 -17.99 2.64
CA ALA A 119 12.66 -17.92 3.97
C ALA A 119 11.75 -17.19 4.98
N LEU A 120 10.52 -16.86 4.57
CA LEU A 120 9.61 -16.04 5.34
C LEU A 120 9.09 -16.79 6.56
N ASN A 121 9.35 -16.20 7.74
CA ASN A 121 8.85 -16.75 8.99
C ASN A 121 7.44 -16.20 9.25
N PHE A 122 6.46 -16.82 8.61
CA PHE A 122 5.05 -16.51 8.84
C PHE A 122 4.50 -17.12 10.14
N LYS A 123 5.29 -17.75 11.01
CA LYS A 123 4.76 -18.51 12.16
C LYS A 123 3.79 -17.73 13.04
N SER A 124 4.02 -16.42 13.22
CA SER A 124 3.12 -15.55 13.98
C SER A 124 1.88 -15.09 13.19
N PHE A 125 1.97 -15.10 11.85
CA PHE A 125 0.94 -14.66 10.90
C PHE A 125 0.00 -15.79 10.48
N GLU A 126 0.57 -16.96 10.22
CA GLU A 126 -0.07 -18.13 9.63
C GLU A 126 -1.38 -18.54 10.33
N PRO A 127 -1.46 -18.63 11.67
CA PRO A 127 -2.70 -19.01 12.33
C PRO A 127 -3.84 -18.03 12.07
N PHE A 128 -3.52 -16.73 11.97
CA PHE A 128 -4.50 -15.72 11.65
C PHE A 128 -4.88 -15.81 10.17
N PHE A 129 -3.90 -15.93 9.28
CA PHE A 129 -4.16 -16.04 7.84
C PHE A 129 -5.08 -17.22 7.50
N ARG A 130 -4.79 -18.41 8.02
CA ARG A 130 -5.61 -19.62 7.78
C ARG A 130 -7.05 -19.48 8.27
N LYS A 131 -7.28 -18.62 9.27
CA LYS A 131 -8.61 -18.37 9.82
C LYS A 131 -9.41 -17.36 9.00
N HIS A 132 -8.74 -16.42 8.34
CA HIS A 132 -9.36 -15.26 7.70
C HIS A 132 -9.23 -15.24 6.17
N SER A 133 -8.39 -16.09 5.59
CA SER A 133 -8.24 -16.31 4.15
C SER A 133 -8.79 -17.67 3.72
N HIS A 134 -9.26 -17.74 2.48
CA HIS A 134 -9.59 -19.01 1.82
C HIS A 134 -8.41 -19.58 1.01
N LEU A 135 -7.27 -18.88 0.97
CA LEU A 135 -6.08 -19.34 0.29
C LEU A 135 -5.43 -20.50 1.07
N ASP A 136 -4.96 -21.52 0.35
CA ASP A 136 -4.12 -22.55 0.95
C ASP A 136 -2.72 -22.00 1.19
N PHE A 137 -2.51 -21.56 2.42
CA PHE A 137 -1.25 -20.98 2.85
C PHE A 137 -0.06 -21.93 2.67
N THR A 138 -0.24 -23.23 2.90
CA THR A 138 0.85 -24.22 2.73
C THR A 138 1.19 -24.34 1.26
N ALA A 139 0.18 -24.57 0.41
CA ALA A 139 0.40 -24.75 -1.01
C ALA A 139 1.04 -23.51 -1.66
N LEU A 140 0.62 -22.31 -1.26
CA LEU A 140 1.22 -21.05 -1.72
C LEU A 140 2.70 -20.93 -1.34
N THR A 141 3.04 -21.23 -0.09
CA THR A 141 4.41 -21.07 0.41
C THR A 141 5.36 -22.16 -0.07
N ASP A 142 4.84 -23.35 -0.39
CA ASP A 142 5.62 -24.48 -0.89
C ASP A 142 5.79 -24.48 -2.43
N SER A 143 5.09 -23.60 -3.15
CA SER A 143 5.16 -23.47 -4.61
C SER A 143 6.57 -23.12 -5.08
N LYS A 144 7.09 -23.89 -6.04
CA LYS A 144 8.49 -23.77 -6.52
C LYS A 144 8.63 -23.06 -7.85
N ASP A 145 7.54 -22.92 -8.58
CA ASP A 145 7.47 -22.25 -9.86
C ASP A 145 6.07 -21.64 -10.08
N LEU A 146 5.92 -20.95 -11.21
CA LEU A 146 4.68 -20.26 -11.55
C LEU A 146 3.49 -21.23 -11.74
N ASP A 147 3.75 -22.47 -12.20
CA ASP A 147 2.70 -23.46 -12.43
C ASP A 147 2.16 -23.99 -11.10
N GLU A 148 3.05 -24.41 -10.19
CA GLU A 148 2.66 -24.83 -8.83
C GLU A 148 1.94 -23.69 -8.08
N TYR A 149 2.39 -22.44 -8.27
CA TYR A 149 1.73 -21.27 -7.70
C TYR A 149 0.29 -21.11 -8.21
N LEU A 150 0.05 -21.22 -9.51
CA LEU A 150 -1.30 -21.11 -10.08
C LEU A 150 -2.20 -22.25 -9.61
N ASP A 151 -1.67 -23.47 -9.51
CA ASP A 151 -2.39 -24.62 -8.98
C ASP A 151 -2.81 -24.43 -7.52
N SER A 152 -1.97 -23.78 -6.71
CA SER A 152 -2.26 -23.49 -5.30
C SER A 152 -3.46 -22.54 -5.12
N ILE A 153 -3.76 -21.72 -6.12
CA ILE A 153 -4.84 -20.73 -6.09
C ILE A 153 -6.04 -21.08 -6.97
N GLN A 154 -6.08 -22.29 -7.55
CA GLN A 154 -7.09 -22.71 -8.53
C GLN A 154 -8.55 -22.49 -8.09
N ASN A 155 -8.83 -22.61 -6.79
CA ASN A 155 -10.17 -22.49 -6.21
C ASN A 155 -10.47 -21.06 -5.71
N THR A 156 -9.74 -20.07 -6.21
CA THR A 156 -9.80 -18.69 -5.73
C THR A 156 -10.20 -17.76 -6.87
N PRO A 157 -10.75 -16.57 -6.57
CA PRO A 157 -11.04 -15.57 -7.61
C PRO A 157 -9.81 -15.07 -8.39
N TYR A 158 -8.60 -15.40 -7.95
CA TYR A 158 -7.36 -14.94 -8.56
C TYR A 158 -6.87 -15.83 -9.71
N TYR A 159 -7.25 -17.11 -9.71
CA TYR A 159 -6.71 -18.08 -10.66
C TYR A 159 -7.01 -17.72 -12.11
N GLY A 160 -8.29 -17.51 -12.47
CA GLY A 160 -8.71 -17.24 -13.84
C GLY A 160 -7.91 -16.10 -14.48
N PRO A 161 -7.93 -14.88 -13.90
CA PRO A 161 -7.19 -13.75 -14.45
C PRO A 161 -5.67 -13.98 -14.57
N LEU A 162 -5.02 -14.61 -13.58
CA LEU A 162 -3.58 -14.86 -13.65
C LEU A 162 -3.22 -15.98 -14.63
N LYS A 163 -4.09 -16.99 -14.75
CA LYS A 163 -3.93 -18.05 -15.74
C LYS A 163 -4.10 -17.51 -17.16
N ASP A 164 -5.06 -16.62 -17.39
CA ASP A 164 -5.25 -15.97 -18.69
C ASP A 164 -3.99 -15.22 -19.13
N LEU A 165 -3.30 -14.52 -18.20
CA LEU A 165 -2.01 -13.89 -18.49
C LEU A 165 -0.97 -14.92 -18.92
N LYS A 166 -0.82 -16.01 -18.14
CA LYS A 166 0.12 -17.08 -18.48
C LYS A 166 -0.17 -17.68 -19.86
N ASP A 167 -1.43 -17.95 -20.16
CA ASP A 167 -1.86 -18.59 -21.40
C ASP A 167 -1.69 -17.64 -22.61
N GLN A 168 -1.64 -16.32 -22.39
CA GLN A 168 -1.22 -15.31 -23.38
C GLN A 168 0.30 -15.24 -23.58
N GLY A 169 1.08 -16.07 -22.88
CA GLY A 169 2.54 -16.11 -22.97
C GLY A 169 3.25 -15.11 -22.06
N ILE A 170 2.52 -14.42 -21.17
CA ILE A 170 3.12 -13.50 -20.20
C ILE A 170 3.84 -14.31 -19.13
N THR A 171 5.10 -13.96 -18.90
CA THR A 171 5.95 -14.59 -17.87
C THR A 171 6.60 -13.55 -16.95
N SER A 172 6.33 -12.26 -17.16
CA SER A 172 6.91 -11.17 -16.38
C SER A 172 6.30 -11.12 -14.99
N LEU A 173 7.13 -11.28 -13.96
CA LEU A 173 6.73 -11.15 -12.55
C LEU A 173 5.96 -9.84 -12.27
N SER A 174 6.42 -8.72 -12.84
CA SER A 174 5.80 -7.40 -12.61
C SER A 174 4.37 -7.33 -13.17
N GLU A 175 4.07 -8.05 -14.24
CA GLU A 175 2.73 -8.08 -14.84
C GLU A 175 1.76 -8.90 -13.98
N PHE A 176 2.21 -10.04 -13.43
CA PHE A 176 1.43 -10.80 -12.46
C PHE A 176 1.19 -10.02 -11.16
N GLU A 177 2.21 -9.33 -10.64
CA GLU A 177 2.05 -8.47 -9.45
C GLU A 177 1.06 -7.32 -9.71
N SER A 178 1.14 -6.68 -10.87
CA SER A 178 0.21 -5.62 -11.27
C SER A 178 -1.22 -6.15 -11.39
N ALA A 179 -1.40 -7.34 -11.94
CA ALA A 179 -2.71 -7.99 -12.02
C ALA A 179 -3.28 -8.31 -10.64
N LEU A 180 -2.44 -8.79 -9.70
CA LEU A 180 -2.85 -8.99 -8.30
C LEU A 180 -3.29 -7.67 -7.66
N ASP A 181 -2.57 -6.57 -7.90
CA ASP A 181 -2.95 -5.24 -7.39
C ASP A 181 -4.29 -4.75 -7.98
N ILE A 182 -4.54 -4.96 -9.28
CA ILE A 182 -5.84 -4.65 -9.90
C ILE A 182 -6.96 -5.49 -9.27
N LEU A 183 -6.74 -6.80 -9.12
CA LEU A 183 -7.72 -7.72 -8.52
C LEU A 183 -8.02 -7.36 -7.06
N TYR A 184 -7.00 -6.94 -6.30
CA TYR A 184 -7.15 -6.39 -4.95
C TYR A 184 -8.16 -5.24 -4.94
N PHE A 185 -7.92 -4.19 -5.74
CA PHE A 185 -8.79 -3.02 -5.73
C PHE A 185 -10.22 -3.34 -6.20
N ILE A 186 -10.39 -4.21 -7.20
CA ILE A 186 -11.70 -4.67 -7.64
C ILE A 186 -12.43 -5.40 -6.50
N ARG A 187 -11.77 -6.33 -5.82
CA ARG A 187 -12.35 -7.09 -4.70
C ARG A 187 -12.66 -6.17 -3.51
N PHE A 188 -11.73 -5.31 -3.13
CA PHE A 188 -11.91 -4.33 -2.06
C PHE A 188 -13.13 -3.46 -2.34
N TRP A 189 -13.21 -2.86 -3.53
CA TRP A 189 -14.30 -1.96 -3.90
C TRP A 189 -15.66 -2.64 -3.92
N LYS A 190 -15.75 -3.87 -4.44
CA LYS A 190 -17.00 -4.66 -4.43
C LYS A 190 -17.45 -4.98 -3.01
N SER A 191 -16.50 -5.34 -2.13
CA SER A 191 -16.77 -5.76 -0.75
C SER A 191 -17.24 -4.63 0.18
N LEU A 192 -16.97 -3.36 -0.19
CA LEU A 192 -17.39 -2.19 0.59
C LEU A 192 -18.89 -2.17 0.92
N LYS A 193 -19.74 -2.58 -0.02
CA LYS A 193 -21.21 -2.56 0.18
C LYS A 193 -21.70 -3.65 1.12
N ASP A 194 -21.03 -4.80 1.11
CA ASP A 194 -21.48 -6.00 1.84
C ASP A 194 -20.98 -6.00 3.28
N GLN A 195 -19.81 -5.38 3.52
CA GLN A 195 -19.15 -5.43 4.82
C GLN A 195 -19.40 -4.19 5.70
N LEU A 196 -19.63 -3.01 5.12
CA LEU A 196 -19.66 -1.75 5.88
C LEU A 196 -21.04 -1.13 5.99
N SER A 197 -21.25 -0.39 7.08
CA SER A 197 -22.40 0.51 7.23
C SER A 197 -22.36 1.61 6.17
N LYS A 198 -23.48 2.30 5.91
CA LYS A 198 -23.52 3.37 4.90
C LYS A 198 -22.47 4.46 5.17
N ASP A 199 -22.39 4.92 6.42
CA ASP A 199 -21.50 6.02 6.81
C ASP A 199 -20.03 5.59 6.75
N ASP A 200 -19.69 4.41 7.30
CA ASP A 200 -18.33 3.85 7.19
C ASP A 200 -17.95 3.64 5.73
N ARG A 201 -18.87 3.09 4.92
CA ARG A 201 -18.64 2.84 3.50
C ARG A 201 -18.33 4.12 2.74
N GLU A 202 -19.05 5.21 2.99
CA GLU A 202 -18.81 6.48 2.29
C GLU A 202 -17.42 7.03 2.62
N ALA A 203 -17.00 7.00 3.89
CA ALA A 203 -15.67 7.46 4.30
C ALA A 203 -14.53 6.60 3.72
N ILE A 204 -14.67 5.27 3.76
CA ILE A 204 -13.67 4.35 3.21
C ILE A 204 -13.64 4.42 1.67
N ALA A 205 -14.79 4.48 1.02
CA ALA A 205 -14.88 4.61 -0.44
C ALA A 205 -14.26 5.92 -0.92
N ASP A 206 -14.38 7.02 -0.16
CA ASP A 206 -13.73 8.27 -0.56
C ASP A 206 -12.21 8.14 -0.55
N CYS A 207 -11.63 7.57 0.51
CA CYS A 207 -10.18 7.38 0.63
C CYS A 207 -9.63 6.38 -0.41
N ALA A 208 -10.31 5.24 -0.56
CA ALA A 208 -9.91 4.21 -1.51
C ALA A 208 -10.09 4.66 -2.96
N GLY A 209 -11.16 5.39 -3.26
CA GLY A 209 -11.44 5.93 -4.59
C GLY A 209 -10.43 6.99 -5.00
N GLU A 210 -10.04 7.87 -4.07
CA GLU A 210 -8.96 8.84 -4.29
C GLU A 210 -7.62 8.13 -4.57
N LYS A 211 -7.29 7.06 -3.82
CA LYS A 211 -6.09 6.23 -4.08
C LYS A 211 -6.12 5.59 -5.46
N ILE A 212 -7.24 4.97 -5.84
CA ILE A 212 -7.40 4.31 -7.14
C ILE A 212 -7.27 5.30 -8.30
N ASP A 213 -7.95 6.43 -8.22
CA ASP A 213 -7.90 7.45 -9.28
C ASP A 213 -6.48 7.99 -9.46
N LEU A 214 -5.75 8.24 -8.36
CA LEU A 214 -4.35 8.69 -8.41
C LEU A 214 -3.41 7.64 -8.98
N LEU A 215 -3.58 6.36 -8.61
CA LEU A 215 -2.82 5.26 -9.21
C LEU A 215 -3.08 5.16 -10.71
N ASN A 216 -4.33 5.33 -11.15
CA ASN A 216 -4.67 5.35 -12.57
C ASN A 216 -4.05 6.54 -13.30
N ILE A 217 -4.03 7.73 -12.69
CA ILE A 217 -3.36 8.91 -13.26
C ILE A 217 -1.85 8.69 -13.35
N GLU A 218 -1.22 8.08 -12.35
CA GLU A 218 0.20 7.76 -12.36
C GLU A 218 0.53 6.82 -13.53
N TRP A 219 -0.27 5.77 -13.70
CA TRP A 219 -0.13 4.83 -14.80
C TRP A 219 -0.34 5.49 -16.16
N LEU A 220 -1.35 6.35 -16.30
CA LEU A 220 -1.59 7.11 -17.53
C LEU A 220 -0.39 8.03 -17.86
N ALA A 221 0.14 8.75 -16.88
CA ALA A 221 1.30 9.62 -17.06
C ALA A 221 2.55 8.82 -17.44
N ARG A 222 2.78 7.68 -16.76
CA ARG A 222 3.90 6.78 -17.04
C ARG A 222 3.80 6.14 -18.42
N ALA A 223 2.61 5.65 -18.79
CA ALA A 223 2.26 5.15 -20.12
C ALA A 223 2.64 6.18 -21.19
N LYS A 224 2.24 7.43 -20.99
CA LYS A 224 2.47 8.51 -21.96
C LYS A 224 3.93 8.94 -22.08
N ARG A 225 4.69 8.92 -20.98
CA ARG A 225 6.10 9.34 -20.93
C ARG A 225 7.06 8.27 -21.45
N HIS A 226 6.81 7.01 -21.14
CA HIS A 226 7.80 5.95 -21.30
C HIS A 226 7.42 4.86 -22.30
N TYR A 227 6.16 4.78 -22.72
CA TYR A 227 5.67 3.69 -23.56
C TYR A 227 4.98 4.19 -24.82
N LYS A 228 4.94 3.33 -25.85
CA LYS A 228 4.24 3.56 -27.13
C LYS A 228 3.01 2.66 -27.24
N LEU A 229 2.13 2.74 -26.24
CA LEU A 229 0.90 1.94 -26.18
C LEU A 229 -0.27 2.66 -26.84
N SER A 230 -1.21 1.90 -27.40
CA SER A 230 -2.49 2.45 -27.85
C SER A 230 -3.36 2.84 -26.65
N ALA A 231 -4.30 3.76 -26.85
CA ALA A 231 -5.20 4.17 -25.77
C ALA A 231 -6.01 2.99 -25.21
N ASP A 232 -6.45 2.05 -26.05
CA ASP A 232 -7.18 0.86 -25.59
C ASP A 232 -6.30 -0.02 -24.70
N ALA A 233 -5.04 -0.28 -25.10
CA ALA A 233 -4.09 -1.04 -24.28
C ALA A 233 -3.79 -0.35 -22.94
N ILE A 234 -3.65 0.99 -22.94
CA ILE A 234 -3.46 1.74 -21.69
C ILE A 234 -4.67 1.60 -20.78
N MET A 235 -5.88 1.73 -21.33
CA MET A 235 -7.13 1.63 -20.56
C MET A 235 -7.36 0.24 -19.97
N GLU A 236 -6.85 -0.82 -20.59
CA GLU A 236 -6.88 -2.20 -20.07
C GLU A 236 -5.96 -2.41 -18.86
N LEU A 237 -4.87 -1.64 -18.76
CA LEU A 237 -3.94 -1.69 -17.63
C LEU A 237 -4.43 -0.92 -16.40
N LEU A 238 -5.48 -0.11 -16.53
CA LEU A 238 -6.02 0.68 -15.43
C LEU A 238 -6.91 -0.15 -14.50
N ILE A 239 -6.93 0.24 -13.23
CA ILE A 239 -7.86 -0.30 -12.25
C ILE A 239 -9.28 0.12 -12.69
N PRO A 240 -10.20 -0.81 -13.01
CA PRO A 240 -11.49 -0.49 -13.61
C PRO A 240 -12.53 -0.04 -12.56
N VAL A 241 -12.09 0.79 -11.62
CA VAL A 241 -12.88 1.42 -10.57
C VAL A 241 -12.70 2.92 -10.72
N TRP A 242 -13.81 3.64 -10.82
CA TRP A 242 -13.82 5.08 -11.13
C TRP A 242 -14.51 5.82 -10.00
N HIS A 243 -13.81 6.75 -9.36
CA HIS A 243 -14.38 7.56 -8.29
C HIS A 243 -14.70 8.98 -8.79
N ARG A 244 -13.74 9.88 -8.71
CA ARG A 244 -13.83 11.28 -9.13
C ARG A 244 -13.18 11.53 -10.49
N LEU A 245 -12.26 10.67 -10.92
CA LEU A 245 -11.78 10.57 -12.28
C LEU A 245 -12.77 9.73 -13.09
N LYS A 246 -13.45 10.36 -14.05
CA LYS A 246 -14.39 9.64 -14.91
C LYS A 246 -13.63 8.78 -15.92
N LYS A 247 -14.18 7.61 -16.26
CA LYS A 247 -13.66 6.75 -17.34
C LYS A 247 -13.44 7.51 -18.65
N SER A 248 -14.31 8.46 -18.98
CA SER A 248 -14.16 9.32 -20.17
C SER A 248 -12.94 10.24 -20.09
N GLN A 249 -12.63 10.78 -18.91
CA GLN A 249 -11.45 11.62 -18.69
C GLN A 249 -10.18 10.78 -18.74
N ALA A 250 -10.19 9.58 -18.16
CA ALA A 250 -9.08 8.64 -18.28
C ALA A 250 -8.81 8.26 -19.74
N ARG A 251 -9.88 8.06 -20.53
CA ARG A 251 -9.75 7.79 -21.97
C ARG A 251 -9.19 8.98 -22.73
N GLU A 252 -9.67 10.19 -22.46
CA GLU A 252 -9.14 11.43 -23.05
C GLU A 252 -7.64 11.61 -22.73
N LEU A 253 -7.23 11.32 -21.49
CA LEU A 253 -5.82 11.32 -21.08
C LEU A 253 -4.99 10.27 -21.82
N ALA A 254 -5.52 9.06 -22.03
CA ALA A 254 -4.84 7.99 -22.77
C ALA A 254 -4.70 8.31 -24.27
N GLU A 255 -5.69 9.01 -24.84
CA GLU A 255 -5.72 9.43 -26.25
C GLU A 255 -4.90 10.71 -26.52
N ALA A 256 -4.40 11.39 -25.47
CA ALA A 256 -3.63 12.61 -25.62
C ALA A 256 -2.44 12.39 -26.58
N PRO A 257 -2.22 13.26 -27.59
CA PRO A 257 -1.15 13.08 -28.58
C PRO A 257 0.26 13.27 -28.02
N SER A 258 0.44 14.13 -27.02
CA SER A 258 1.73 14.41 -26.40
C SER A 258 1.63 14.53 -24.87
N ILE A 259 2.77 14.64 -24.18
CA ILE A 259 2.79 14.81 -22.72
C ILE A 259 2.30 16.20 -22.30
N GLU A 260 2.55 17.22 -23.12
CA GLU A 260 2.06 18.58 -22.90
C GLU A 260 0.54 18.63 -22.97
N GLU A 261 -0.04 17.90 -23.94
CA GLU A 261 -1.48 17.78 -24.08
C GLU A 261 -2.10 16.97 -22.93
N PHE A 262 -1.43 15.90 -22.50
CA PHE A 262 -1.80 15.15 -21.32
C PHE A 262 -1.86 16.05 -20.07
N ASP A 263 -0.83 16.84 -19.82
CA ASP A 263 -0.77 17.76 -18.67
C ASP A 263 -1.86 18.82 -18.75
N ARG A 264 -2.18 19.32 -19.95
CA ARG A 264 -3.29 20.26 -20.19
C ARG A 264 -4.64 19.64 -19.82
N ILE A 265 -4.93 18.43 -20.28
CA ILE A 265 -6.16 17.70 -19.94
C ILE A 265 -6.21 17.42 -18.44
N LEU A 266 -5.09 16.95 -17.86
CA LEU A 266 -5.00 16.64 -16.44
C LEU A 266 -5.28 17.87 -15.58
N LYS A 267 -4.74 19.04 -15.92
CA LYS A 267 -5.02 20.34 -15.26
C LYS A 267 -6.51 20.68 -15.22
N GLY A 268 -7.28 20.27 -16.23
CA GLY A 268 -8.73 20.43 -16.29
C GLY A 268 -9.51 19.51 -15.35
N THR A 269 -8.89 18.45 -14.83
CA THR A 269 -9.50 17.54 -13.86
C THR A 269 -9.43 18.09 -12.44
N ARG A 270 -10.28 17.56 -11.54
CA ARG A 270 -10.20 17.84 -10.10
C ARG A 270 -8.80 17.56 -9.53
N TYR A 271 -8.16 16.50 -10.03
CA TYR A 271 -6.84 16.06 -9.58
C TYR A 271 -5.76 17.05 -10.00
N GLY A 272 -5.66 17.34 -11.30
CA GLY A 272 -4.67 18.30 -11.80
C GLY A 272 -4.83 19.68 -11.16
N ASN A 273 -6.06 20.15 -10.95
CA ASN A 273 -6.27 21.42 -10.23
C ASN A 273 -5.63 21.42 -8.82
N ARG A 274 -5.73 20.32 -8.08
CA ARG A 274 -5.10 20.20 -6.76
C ARG A 274 -3.58 20.03 -6.83
N ILE A 275 -3.12 19.17 -7.74
CA ILE A 275 -1.72 18.85 -7.95
C ILE A 275 -0.96 20.11 -8.39
N PHE A 276 -1.37 20.74 -9.49
CA PHE A 276 -0.67 21.88 -10.09
C PHE A 276 -0.83 23.19 -9.30
N ARG A 277 -1.89 23.36 -8.48
CA ARG A 277 -1.98 24.51 -7.57
C ARG A 277 -0.99 24.40 -6.41
N ALA A 278 -0.68 23.18 -5.95
CA ALA A 278 0.27 22.96 -4.87
C ALA A 278 1.73 23.14 -5.32
N SER A 279 2.03 22.89 -6.60
CA SER A 279 3.40 22.96 -7.14
C SER A 279 3.90 24.38 -7.45
N GLY A 280 3.00 25.36 -7.58
CA GLY A 280 3.33 26.67 -8.17
C GLY A 280 3.68 26.54 -9.67
N GLU A 281 3.42 27.59 -10.47
CA GLU A 281 3.58 27.55 -11.94
C GLU A 281 5.04 27.40 -12.44
N GLN A 282 6.03 27.24 -11.54
CA GLN A 282 7.46 27.31 -11.85
C GLN A 282 8.22 25.96 -11.83
N GLN A 283 7.59 24.85 -11.46
CA GLN A 283 8.24 23.54 -11.63
C GLN A 283 7.94 22.98 -13.01
N GLU A 284 8.92 23.07 -13.91
CA GLU A 284 8.98 22.22 -15.10
C GLU A 284 9.13 20.77 -14.61
N ASN A 285 8.03 20.01 -14.65
CA ASN A 285 7.97 18.61 -14.23
C ASN A 285 7.93 18.42 -12.70
N PRO A 286 6.86 18.85 -12.00
CA PRO A 286 6.68 18.44 -10.61
C PRO A 286 6.68 16.92 -10.56
N GLU A 287 7.41 16.36 -9.60
CA GLU A 287 7.36 14.93 -9.35
C GLU A 287 5.94 14.57 -8.94
N LEU A 288 5.11 14.17 -9.91
CA LEU A 288 3.69 13.87 -9.72
C LEU A 288 3.47 12.93 -8.53
N HIS A 289 4.43 12.03 -8.29
CA HIS A 289 4.43 11.09 -7.19
C HIS A 289 4.37 11.75 -5.80
N SER A 290 5.20 12.76 -5.52
CA SER A 290 5.23 13.46 -4.23
C SER A 290 3.94 14.23 -3.96
N LEU A 291 3.38 14.85 -5.00
CA LEU A 291 2.09 15.55 -4.94
C LEU A 291 0.91 14.60 -4.74
N PHE A 292 0.97 13.38 -5.30
CA PHE A 292 -0.08 12.38 -5.09
C PHE A 292 -0.09 11.92 -3.64
N ARG A 293 1.09 11.72 -3.05
CA ARG A 293 1.23 11.36 -1.64
C ARG A 293 0.74 12.45 -0.71
N ALA A 294 1.18 13.70 -0.93
CA ALA A 294 0.68 14.83 -0.16
C ALA A 294 -0.86 14.94 -0.23
N LEU A 295 -1.45 14.65 -1.39
CA LEU A 295 -2.91 14.63 -1.55
C LEU A 295 -3.55 13.46 -0.79
N LEU A 296 -2.97 12.25 -0.83
CA LEU A 296 -3.45 11.11 -0.07
C LEU A 296 -3.31 11.34 1.45
N ASP A 297 -2.18 11.84 1.92
CA ASP A 297 -1.96 12.22 3.33
C ASP A 297 -3.04 13.20 3.80
N ALA A 298 -3.36 14.20 2.99
CA ALA A 298 -4.43 15.15 3.28
C ALA A 298 -5.82 14.48 3.31
N VAL A 299 -6.12 13.56 2.39
CA VAL A 299 -7.40 12.83 2.33
C VAL A 299 -7.56 11.93 3.56
N TYR A 300 -6.56 11.10 3.87
CA TYR A 300 -6.60 10.16 5.00
C TYR A 300 -6.55 10.88 6.36
N SER A 301 -5.79 11.98 6.47
CA SER A 301 -5.82 12.86 7.65
C SER A 301 -7.20 13.45 7.86
N LYS A 302 -7.78 14.03 6.81
CA LYS A 302 -9.10 14.68 6.89
C LYS A 302 -10.19 13.67 7.24
N SER A 303 -10.17 12.49 6.62
CA SER A 303 -11.14 11.43 6.89
C SER A 303 -11.07 10.96 8.35
N GLY A 304 -9.88 10.64 8.86
CA GLY A 304 -9.71 10.24 10.27
C GLY A 304 -10.10 11.34 11.26
N ARG A 305 -9.86 12.62 10.93
CA ARG A 305 -10.23 13.76 11.80
C ARG A 305 -11.72 14.07 11.79
N ASN A 306 -12.37 13.97 10.63
CA ASN A 306 -13.80 14.28 10.49
C ASN A 306 -14.67 13.16 11.05
N ASP A 307 -14.21 11.92 10.93
CA ASP A 307 -14.95 10.73 11.35
C ASP A 307 -14.15 9.89 12.38
N PRO A 308 -13.75 10.46 13.54
CA PRO A 308 -12.85 9.81 14.50
C PRO A 308 -13.50 8.62 15.22
N TYR A 309 -14.82 8.48 15.13
CA TYR A 309 -15.61 7.41 15.74
C TYR A 309 -16.26 6.52 14.67
N SER A 310 -15.50 6.15 13.64
CA SER A 310 -15.92 5.30 12.53
C SER A 310 -14.75 4.43 12.05
N ALA A 311 -14.98 3.60 11.03
CA ALA A 311 -13.94 2.84 10.33
C ALA A 311 -12.85 3.74 9.72
N ALA A 312 -13.15 5.02 9.46
CA ALA A 312 -12.18 6.00 8.94
C ALA A 312 -10.96 6.17 9.87
N ALA A 313 -11.14 6.10 11.19
CA ALA A 313 -10.05 6.21 12.14
C ALA A 313 -9.06 5.03 12.02
N LEU A 314 -9.58 3.82 11.82
CA LEU A 314 -8.79 2.60 11.58
C LEU A 314 -8.07 2.70 10.22
N ASN A 315 -8.80 3.08 9.17
CA ASN A 315 -8.24 3.22 7.83
C ASN A 315 -7.10 4.25 7.76
N SER A 316 -7.32 5.40 8.38
CA SER A 316 -6.31 6.46 8.53
C SER A 316 -5.09 5.95 9.31
N TYR A 317 -5.28 5.14 10.35
CA TYR A 317 -4.17 4.61 11.14
C TYR A 317 -3.28 3.68 10.31
N PHE A 318 -3.89 2.71 9.62
CA PHE A 318 -3.14 1.77 8.80
C PHE A 318 -2.42 2.46 7.65
N TYR A 319 -3.08 3.41 6.97
CA TYR A 319 -2.44 4.22 5.94
C TYR A 319 -1.16 4.91 6.46
N PHE A 320 -1.23 5.60 7.60
CA PHE A 320 -0.05 6.28 8.13
C PHE A 320 1.01 5.31 8.67
N LYS A 321 0.61 4.11 9.13
CA LYS A 321 1.57 3.07 9.49
C LYS A 321 2.33 2.54 8.28
N GLU A 322 1.64 2.32 7.16
CA GLU A 322 2.24 1.94 5.89
C GLU A 322 3.22 3.03 5.40
N GLU A 323 2.81 4.30 5.43
CA GLU A 323 3.67 5.43 5.05
C GLU A 323 4.90 5.56 5.96
N GLU A 324 4.75 5.36 7.27
CA GLU A 324 5.88 5.33 8.20
C GLU A 324 6.87 4.21 7.84
N ILE A 325 6.38 2.97 7.63
CA ILE A 325 7.21 1.83 7.24
C ILE A 325 7.96 2.13 5.96
N ARG A 326 7.28 2.69 4.96
CA ARG A 326 7.88 3.10 3.69
C ARG A 326 8.98 4.13 3.90
N LYS A 327 8.73 5.19 4.69
CA LYS A 327 9.74 6.20 5.02
C LYS A 327 10.96 5.58 5.67
N ILE A 328 10.78 4.65 6.62
CA ILE A 328 11.90 3.94 7.25
C ILE A 328 12.70 3.12 6.22
N ILE A 329 12.02 2.39 5.32
CA ILE A 329 12.69 1.64 4.25
C ILE A 329 13.51 2.58 3.35
N THR A 330 12.93 3.72 2.93
CA THR A 330 13.62 4.74 2.14
C THR A 330 14.84 5.28 2.88
N THR A 331 14.72 5.61 4.16
CA THR A 331 15.84 6.09 4.99
C THR A 331 16.96 5.06 5.10
N VAL A 332 16.62 3.80 5.40
CA VAL A 332 17.58 2.70 5.53
C VAL A 332 18.30 2.44 4.20
N GLU A 333 17.59 2.50 3.07
CA GLU A 333 18.20 2.37 1.75
C GLU A 333 19.10 3.56 1.43
N GLY A 334 18.70 4.78 1.76
CA GLY A 334 19.55 5.97 1.61
C GLY A 334 20.87 5.85 2.38
N ILE A 335 20.82 5.39 3.64
CA ILE A 335 22.02 5.11 4.46
C ILE A 335 22.88 4.03 3.80
N ARG A 336 22.26 2.96 3.28
CA ARG A 336 22.96 1.87 2.61
C ARG A 336 23.71 2.31 1.37
N TYR A 337 23.14 3.25 0.61
CA TYR A 337 23.80 3.88 -0.54
C TYR A 337 24.73 5.05 -0.15
N SER A 338 24.92 5.30 1.15
CA SER A 338 25.76 6.37 1.69
C SER A 338 25.35 7.76 1.22
N LEU A 339 24.05 7.98 1.03
CA LEU A 339 23.49 9.31 0.74
C LEU A 339 23.64 10.21 1.96
N GLY A 340 23.79 11.52 1.73
CA GLY A 340 23.85 12.49 2.81
C GLY A 340 22.49 12.63 3.50
N SER A 341 22.46 12.91 4.81
CA SER A 341 21.21 13.09 5.57
C SER A 341 20.22 14.06 4.91
N SER A 342 20.70 15.19 4.37
CA SER A 342 19.84 16.13 3.65
C SER A 342 19.21 15.53 2.39
N GLU A 343 19.95 14.70 1.65
CA GLU A 343 19.46 14.04 0.44
C GLU A 343 18.41 12.98 0.80
N ILE A 344 18.65 12.20 1.86
CA ILE A 344 17.68 11.25 2.38
C ILE A 344 16.38 11.95 2.78
N LEU A 345 16.46 13.08 3.49
CA LEU A 345 15.29 13.86 3.88
C LEU A 345 14.53 14.42 2.68
N THR A 346 15.24 14.85 1.63
CA THR A 346 14.62 15.22 0.35
C THR A 346 13.89 14.02 -0.27
N CYS A 347 14.52 12.85 -0.32
CA CYS A 347 13.86 11.63 -0.78
C CYS A 347 12.62 11.31 0.06
N LEU A 348 12.58 11.55 1.37
CA LEU A 348 11.37 11.33 2.18
C LEU A 348 10.22 12.29 1.85
N ALA A 349 10.53 13.49 1.40
CA ALA A 349 9.52 14.46 0.95
C ALA A 349 9.00 14.14 -0.46
N GLU A 350 9.84 13.50 -1.28
CA GLU A 350 9.55 13.14 -2.69
C GLU A 350 8.92 11.75 -2.85
N SER A 351 9.36 10.81 -2.01
CA SER A 351 9.02 9.38 -2.04
C SER A 351 7.71 9.08 -1.39
#